data_AF-A0A661EVL6-F1
#
_entry.id   AF-A0A661EVL6-F1
#
_cell.length_a   1.000
_cell.length_b   1.000
_cell.length_c   1.000
_cell.angle_alpha   90.00
_cell.angle_beta   90.00
_cell.angle_gamma   90.00
#
_symmetry.space_group_name_H-M   'P 1'
#
loop_
_entity.id
_entity.type
_entity.pdbx_description
1 polymer ?
#
loop_
_entity_poly.entity_id
_entity_poly.type
_entity_poly.pdbx_seq_one_letter_code
_entity_poly.pdbx_strand_id
1 'polypeptide(L)' 'EVVTNGGLVGKVVKAGDTYLGLELAAGVEVNVQRNAISQVLPKGTLKSL' A
#
# COMPACT_ATOMS: atom_id res chain seq x y z
N GLU A 1 2.03 0.19 6.55
CA GLU A 1 1.53 -0.75 5.51
C GLU A 1 0.14 -0.28 5.14
N VAL A 2 -0.45 -0.67 4.01
CA VAL A 2 -1.79 -0.17 3.63
C VAL A 2 -2.62 -1.24 2.99
N VAL A 3 -3.94 -1.11 3.12
CA VAL A 3 -4.94 -1.88 2.38
C VAL A 3 -5.64 -0.94 1.42
N THR A 4 -5.71 -1.34 0.14
CA THR A 4 -6.47 -0.63 -0.88
C THR A 4 -7.93 -1.10 -0.89
N ASN A 5 -8.84 -0.31 -1.46
CA ASN A 5 -10.27 -0.65 -1.55
C ASN A 5 -10.57 -1.96 -2.31
N GLY A 6 -9.60 -2.50 -3.06
CA GLY A 6 -9.71 -3.81 -3.72
C GLY A 6 -9.28 -5.00 -2.85
N GLY A 7 -8.95 -4.78 -1.58
CA GLY A 7 -8.42 -5.81 -0.68
C GLY A 7 -6.93 -6.11 -0.86
N LEU A 8 -6.24 -5.37 -1.73
CA LEU A 8 -4.80 -5.52 -1.92
C LEU A 8 -4.07 -4.90 -0.74
N VAL A 9 -3.08 -5.63 -0.23
CA VAL A 9 -2.26 -5.18 0.89
C VAL A 9 -0.84 -4.97 0.40
N GLY A 10 -0.23 -3.86 0.80
CA GLY A 10 1.11 -3.52 0.34
C GLY A 10 1.85 -2.57 1.26
N LYS A 11 3.14 -2.39 0.98
CA LYS A 11 4.00 -1.47 1.69
C LYS A 11 4.10 -0.16 0.91
N VAL A 12 3.90 0.97 1.57
CA VAL A 12 4.16 2.29 0.96
C VAL A 12 5.67 2.44 0.77
N VAL A 13 6.09 2.55 -0.48
CA VAL A 13 7.49 2.81 -0.86
C VAL A 13 7.69 4.25 -1.32
N LYS A 14 6.63 4.90 -1.81
CA LYS A 14 6.65 6.30 -2.22
C LYS A 14 5.40 7.03 -1.77
N ALA A 15 5.57 8.17 -1.11
CA ALA A 15 4.45 9.01 -0.68
C ALA A 15 4.39 10.28 -1.53
N GLY A 16 3.41 10.38 -2.42
CA GLY A 16 3.05 11.63 -3.10
C GLY A 16 1.68 12.13 -2.63
N ASP A 17 1.33 13.36 -3.01
CA ASP A 17 0.07 13.98 -2.62
C ASP A 17 -1.14 13.29 -3.26
N THR A 18 -1.11 13.10 -4.58
CA THR A 18 -2.21 12.47 -5.33
C THR A 18 -2.07 10.95 -5.46
N TYR A 19 -0.84 10.48 -5.63
CA TYR A 19 -0.52 9.06 -5.85
C TYR A 19 0.50 8.58 -4.82
N LEU A 20 0.32 7.34 -4.39
CA LEU A 20 1.21 6.62 -3.49
C LEU A 20 1.79 5.43 -4.23
N GLY A 21 3.12 5.27 -4.17
CA GLY A 21 3.78 4.06 -4.64
C GLY A 21 3.66 2.98 -3.56
N LEU A 22 3.07 1.85 -3.93
CA LEU A 22 2.91 0.66 -3.11
C LEU A 22 3.70 -0.49 -3.71
N GLU A 23 4.48 -1.17 -2.88
CA GLU A 23 5.07 -2.46 -3.21
C GLU A 23 4.11 -3.57 -2.76
N LEU A 24 3.63 -4.35 -3.73
CA LEU A 24 2.70 -5.47 -3.51
C LEU A 24 3.44 -6.81 -3.39
N ALA A 25 4.53 -6.96 -4.15
CA ALA A 25 5.39 -8.12 -4.14
C ALA A 25 6.84 -7.69 -4.42
N ALA A 26 7.82 -8.58 -4.18
CA ALA A 26 9.23 -8.27 -4.40
C ALA A 26 9.47 -7.86 -5.87
N GLY A 27 9.89 -6.61 -6.07
CA GLY A 27 10.12 -6.04 -7.40
C GLY A 27 8.86 -5.57 -8.14
N VAL A 28 7.69 -5.62 -7.50
CA VAL A 28 6.41 -5.14 -8.07
C VAL A 28 5.95 -3.91 -7.30
N GLU A 29 6.23 -2.74 -7.89
CA GLU A 29 5.75 -1.44 -7.43
C GLU A 29 4.58 -0.97 -8.31
N VAL A 30 3.51 -0.52 -7.68
CA VAL A 30 2.34 0.06 -8.34
C VAL A 30 2.03 1.43 -7.76
N ASN A 31 1.59 2.35 -8.62
CA ASN A 31 1.10 3.64 -8.17
C ASN A 31 -0.42 3.58 -7.97
N VAL A 32 -0.85 3.90 -6.75
CA VAL A 32 -2.25 3.85 -6.34
C VAL A 32 -2.67 5.26 -5.95
N GLN A 33 -3.87 5.67 -6.37
CA GLN A 33 -4.41 6.95 -5.94
C GLN A 33 -4.64 6.96 -4.43
N ARG A 34 -4.37 8.09 -3.78
CA ARG A 34 -4.50 8.21 -2.32
C ARG A 34 -5.92 7.90 -1.83
N ASN A 35 -6.95 8.23 -2.61
CA ASN A 35 -8.35 7.92 -2.30
C ASN A 35 -8.69 6.42 -2.39
N ALA A 36 -7.87 5.61 -3.06
CA ALA A 36 -8.05 4.18 -3.16
C ALA A 36 -7.46 3.42 -1.95
N ILE A 37 -6.81 4.13 -1.01
CA ILE A 37 -6.39 3.55 0.27
C ILE A 37 -7.60 3.48 1.21
N SER A 38 -7.94 2.27 1.65
CA SER A 38 -9.02 2.02 2.58
C SER A 38 -8.58 2.27 4.02
N GLN A 39 -7.42 1.71 4.39
CA GLN A 39 -6.87 1.84 5.73
C GLN A 39 -5.34 1.75 5.72
N VAL A 40 -4.75 2.40 6.73
CA VAL A 40 -3.32 2.31 7.02
C VAL A 40 -3.13 1.32 8.14
N LEU A 41 -2.26 0.33 7.92
CA LEU A 41 -1.88 -0.67 8.89
C LEU A 41 -0.57 -0.28 9.61
N PRO A 42 -0.41 -0.66 10.89
CA PRO A 42 0.86 -0.58 11.61
C PRO A 42 2.00 -1.28 10.85
N LYS A 43 3.24 -1.01 11.22
CA LYS A 43 4.39 -1.71 10.60
C LYS A 43 4.42 -3.16 11.09
N GLY A 44 4.57 -4.12 10.17
CA GLY A 44 4.73 -5.54 10.49
C GLY A 44 3.44 -6.36 10.48
N THR A 45 2.27 -5.75 10.21
CA THR A 45 0.99 -6.45 10.08
C THR A 45 0.99 -7.38 8.88
N LEU A 46 1.58 -6.98 7.75
CA LEU A 46 1.73 -7.81 6.54
C LEU A 46 2.58 -9.07 6.75
N LYS A 47 3.51 -9.07 7.70
CA LYS A 47 4.32 -10.26 8.02
C LYS A 47 3.58 -11.26 8.92
N SER A 48 2.49 -10.80 9.53
CA SER A 48 1.68 -11.59 10.47
C SER A 48 0.44 -12.22 9.81
N LEU A 49 0.19 -11.89 8.54
CA LEU A 49 -0.81 -12.49 7.66
C LEU A 49 -0.14 -13.59 6.82
#